data_AF-A0A5B8LJ10-F1
#
_entry.id   AF-A0A5B8LJ10-F1
#
_cell.length_a   1.000
_cell.length_b   1.000
_cell.length_c   1.000
_cell.angle_alpha   90.00
_cell.angle_beta   90.00
_cell.angle_gamma   90.00
#
_symmetry.space_group_name_H-M   'P 1'
#
loop_
_entity.id
_entity.type
_entity.pdbx_description
1 polymer ?
#
loop_
_entity_poly.entity_id
_entity_poly.type
_entity_poly.pdbx_seq_one_letter_code
_entity_poly.pdbx_strand_id
1 'polypeptide(L)'
;MRFGRAPLRSATKFPPQSEPTTLAVPPKTDEAFLREVDEELRRDQIVGVWTNHGRLILGAIGAGLLIFAAVLGWRYWSNSKAEGQAVKLQTALDSIAANKPAEASAALTDLDTSGAPGYSAVARMTEANQLFNAGKTKEAAAKFAAIAGDTALGKPARDYALIRQTSIEFDGLAPQIIIDRLKPLAAADSAWLGSAGEMVAMAYLRLNKPNEARAMFKKIAGTETVPESIRQRAVQGMDAVDVGTTDQKGK
;
A
#
# COMPACT_ATOMS: atom_id res chain seq x y z
N MET A 1 56.88 -62.46 -1.31
CA MET A 1 57.34 -63.67 -0.60
C MET A 1 56.29 -63.97 0.48
N ARG A 2 55.48 -65.04 0.32
CA ARG A 2 55.68 -66.38 0.92
C ARG A 2 55.44 -66.32 2.44
N PHE A 3 54.27 -66.65 2.98
CA PHE A 3 53.75 -67.97 3.44
C PHE A 3 52.90 -67.62 4.69
N GLY A 4 51.88 -68.33 5.18
CA GLY A 4 51.41 -69.69 5.02
C GLY A 4 50.92 -70.19 6.38
N ARG A 5 49.75 -70.85 6.38
CA ARG A 5 49.26 -71.89 7.32
C ARG A 5 48.74 -71.52 8.73
N ALA A 6 47.48 -71.94 8.95
CA ALA A 6 46.87 -72.39 10.21
C ALA A 6 47.62 -73.63 10.79
N PRO A 7 47.24 -74.29 11.93
CA PRO A 7 46.06 -74.17 12.83
C PRO A 7 46.45 -74.25 14.34
N LEU A 8 45.50 -74.45 15.27
CA LEU A 8 45.51 -75.52 16.30
C LEU A 8 44.38 -75.36 17.34
N ARG A 9 43.80 -76.51 17.72
CA ARG A 9 42.76 -76.71 18.74
C ARG A 9 43.36 -76.86 20.16
N SER A 10 42.49 -76.69 21.16
CA SER A 10 42.34 -77.50 22.39
C SER A 10 42.68 -76.85 23.76
N ALA A 11 41.62 -76.54 24.49
CA ALA A 11 41.25 -77.03 25.84
C ALA A 11 42.09 -76.73 27.13
N THR A 12 41.37 -76.09 28.06
CA THR A 12 41.22 -76.37 29.53
C THR A 12 42.22 -75.89 30.62
N LYS A 13 41.60 -75.29 31.67
CA LYS A 13 41.92 -75.22 33.13
C LYS A 13 43.11 -74.33 33.56
N PHE A 14 43.14 -73.55 34.67
CA PHE A 14 42.29 -73.24 35.85
C PHE A 14 42.87 -71.92 36.52
N PRO A 15 42.45 -71.40 37.71
CA PRO A 15 42.42 -69.96 38.10
C PRO A 15 43.57 -69.63 39.11
N PRO A 16 43.52 -68.68 40.11
CA PRO A 16 42.67 -67.50 40.40
C PRO A 16 43.48 -66.20 40.81
N GLN A 17 42.74 -65.17 41.27
CA GLN A 17 43.16 -63.98 42.06
C GLN A 17 43.81 -62.83 41.24
N SER A 18 43.49 -61.54 41.39
CA SER A 18 42.63 -60.76 42.28
C SER A 18 42.64 -59.31 41.74
N GLU A 19 41.50 -58.68 41.48
CA GLU A 19 41.43 -57.25 41.13
C GLU A 19 41.11 -56.39 42.37
N PRO A 20 41.70 -55.18 42.50
CA PRO A 20 41.08 -54.12 43.26
C PRO A 20 40.58 -52.97 42.37
N THR A 21 39.29 -52.70 42.56
CA THR A 21 38.66 -51.37 42.55
C THR A 21 38.22 -50.81 41.19
N THR A 22 36.98 -51.16 40.86
CA THR A 22 36.07 -50.42 39.99
C THR A 22 35.82 -49.00 40.52
N LEU A 23 36.08 -47.98 39.70
CA LEU A 23 35.45 -46.66 39.84
C LEU A 23 34.03 -46.79 39.29
N ALA A 24 33.02 -46.68 40.16
CA ALA A 24 31.63 -46.61 39.76
C ALA A 24 31.38 -45.31 38.97
N VAL A 25 31.14 -45.43 37.66
CA VAL A 25 30.47 -44.39 36.86
C VAL A 25 28.98 -44.51 37.16
N PRO A 26 28.32 -43.47 37.72
CA PRO A 26 26.88 -43.53 37.94
C PRO A 26 26.16 -43.67 36.59
N PRO A 27 25.14 -44.54 36.48
CA PRO A 27 24.50 -44.84 35.21
C PRO A 27 23.75 -43.62 34.63
N LYS A 28 23.71 -43.48 33.29
CA LYS A 28 22.91 -42.51 32.51
C LYS A 28 21.39 -42.74 32.61
N THR A 29 20.93 -43.39 33.67
CA THR A 29 19.52 -43.74 33.90
C THR A 29 18.69 -42.54 34.29
N ASP A 30 19.29 -41.57 34.96
CA ASP A 30 18.56 -40.42 35.51
C ASP A 30 18.05 -39.51 34.39
N GLU A 31 18.85 -39.23 33.36
CA GLU A 31 18.40 -38.43 32.20
C GLU A 31 17.34 -39.14 31.36
N ALA A 32 17.44 -40.46 31.19
CA ALA A 32 16.48 -41.25 30.43
C ALA A 32 15.15 -41.37 31.18
N PHE A 33 15.20 -41.63 32.48
CA PHE A 33 14.02 -41.70 33.35
C PHE A 33 13.36 -40.33 33.51
N LEU A 34 14.13 -39.26 33.73
CA LEU A 34 13.58 -37.90 33.81
C LEU A 34 12.94 -37.46 32.48
N ARG A 35 13.54 -37.83 31.34
CA ARG A 35 12.95 -37.57 30.02
C ARG A 35 11.68 -38.40 29.79
N GLU A 36 11.67 -39.67 30.17
CA GLU A 36 10.49 -40.54 30.01
C GLU A 36 9.33 -40.08 30.89
N VAL A 37 9.61 -39.69 32.14
CA VAL A 37 8.63 -39.11 33.05
C VAL A 37 8.14 -37.75 32.56
N ASP A 38 9.01 -36.87 32.08
CA ASP A 38 8.61 -35.58 31.48
C ASP A 38 7.77 -35.79 30.21
N GLU A 39 8.11 -36.78 29.37
CA GLU A 39 7.37 -37.07 28.13
C GLU A 39 6.00 -37.68 28.46
N GLU A 40 5.89 -38.53 29.48
CA GLU A 40 4.62 -39.04 30.01
C GLU A 40 3.76 -37.93 30.62
N LEU A 41 4.33 -37.08 31.47
CA LEU A 41 3.64 -35.92 32.06
C LEU A 41 3.17 -34.94 30.98
N ARG A 42 3.99 -34.70 29.96
CA ARG A 42 3.64 -33.84 28.82
C ARG A 42 2.57 -34.48 27.94
N ARG A 43 2.64 -35.79 27.72
CA ARG A 43 1.63 -36.57 26.99
C ARG A 43 0.30 -36.52 27.72
N ASP A 44 0.28 -36.72 29.03
CA ASP A 44 -0.93 -36.65 29.84
C ASP A 44 -1.52 -35.24 29.89
N GLN A 45 -0.70 -34.19 29.90
CA GLN A 45 -1.17 -32.80 29.77
C GLN A 45 -1.82 -32.54 28.40
N ILE A 46 -1.19 -32.98 27.31
CA ILE A 46 -1.75 -32.80 25.94
C ILE A 46 -3.03 -33.62 25.77
N VAL A 47 -3.04 -34.87 26.26
CA VAL A 47 -4.23 -35.74 26.26
C VAL A 47 -5.33 -35.15 27.13
N GLY A 48 -5.00 -34.57 28.28
CA GLY A 48 -5.95 -33.88 29.16
C GLY A 48 -6.58 -32.64 28.52
N VAL A 49 -5.80 -31.84 27.79
CA VAL A 49 -6.33 -30.71 27.02
C VAL A 49 -7.21 -31.20 25.88
N TRP A 50 -6.80 -32.25 25.16
CA TRP A 50 -7.58 -32.80 24.05
C TRP A 50 -8.89 -33.48 24.48
N THR A 51 -8.88 -34.24 25.57
CA THR A 51 -10.08 -34.90 26.10
C THR A 51 -11.08 -33.90 26.66
N ASN A 52 -10.62 -32.83 27.33
CA ASN A 52 -11.49 -31.82 27.92
C ASN A 52 -11.92 -30.72 26.93
N HIS A 53 -11.04 -30.33 25.99
CA HIS A 53 -11.26 -29.19 25.09
C HIS A 53 -11.21 -29.53 23.59
N GLY A 54 -10.98 -30.80 23.20
CA GLY A 54 -10.84 -31.19 21.79
C GLY A 54 -12.05 -30.83 20.93
N ARG A 55 -13.27 -30.91 21.48
CA ARG A 55 -14.50 -30.47 20.79
C ARG A 55 -14.52 -28.95 20.57
N LEU A 56 -14.03 -28.17 21.53
CA LEU A 56 -13.91 -26.70 21.41
C LEU A 56 -12.83 -26.32 20.40
N ILE A 57 -11.68 -27.01 20.41
CA ILE A 57 -10.59 -26.81 19.46
C ILE A 57 -11.06 -27.12 18.03
N LEU A 58 -11.72 -28.27 17.83
CA LEU A 58 -12.31 -28.64 16.54
C LEU A 58 -13.39 -27.65 16.10
N GLY A 59 -14.22 -27.18 17.04
CA GLY A 59 -15.22 -26.14 16.78
C GLY A 59 -14.59 -24.82 16.35
N ALA A 60 -13.51 -24.39 17.01
CA ALA A 60 -12.78 -23.18 16.69
C ALA A 60 -12.10 -23.26 15.31
N ILE A 61 -11.45 -24.39 15.01
CA ILE A 61 -10.85 -24.66 13.69
C ILE A 61 -11.94 -24.66 12.61
N GLY A 62 -13.04 -25.36 12.83
CA GLY A 62 -14.17 -25.41 11.90
C GLY A 62 -14.79 -24.04 11.64
N ALA A 63 -15.01 -23.26 12.70
CA ALA A 63 -15.48 -21.88 12.58
C ALA A 63 -14.48 -20.99 11.81
N GLY A 64 -13.19 -21.12 12.10
CA GLY A 64 -12.12 -20.41 11.39
C GLY A 64 -12.10 -20.75 9.89
N LEU A 65 -12.24 -22.03 9.53
CA LEU A 65 -12.30 -22.47 8.13
C LEU A 65 -13.55 -21.96 7.42
N LEU A 66 -14.71 -21.94 8.09
CA LEU A 66 -15.95 -21.39 7.53
C LEU A 66 -15.84 -19.89 7.26
N ILE A 67 -15.30 -19.13 8.21
CA ILE A 67 -15.03 -17.69 8.03
C ILE A 67 -14.04 -17.48 6.88
N PHE A 68 -12.96 -18.26 6.84
CA PHE A 68 -11.96 -18.16 5.79
C PHE A 68 -12.54 -18.45 4.40
N ALA A 69 -13.34 -19.52 4.26
CA ALA A 69 -14.02 -19.86 3.03
C ALA A 69 -15.01 -18.77 2.59
N ALA A 70 -15.76 -18.18 3.54
CA ALA A 70 -16.65 -17.06 3.25
C ALA A 70 -15.89 -15.83 2.74
N VAL A 71 -14.75 -15.49 3.36
CA VAL A 71 -13.88 -14.38 2.92
C VAL A 71 -13.29 -14.66 1.53
N LEU A 72 -12.82 -15.88 1.26
CA LEU A 72 -12.30 -16.26 -0.05
C LEU A 72 -13.38 -16.21 -1.14
N GLY A 73 -14.57 -16.73 -0.86
CA GLY A 73 -15.71 -16.69 -1.77
C GLY A 73 -16.13 -15.26 -2.11
N TRP A 74 -16.20 -14.39 -1.09
CA TRP A 74 -16.48 -12.96 -1.29
C TRP A 74 -15.43 -12.27 -2.16
N ARG A 75 -14.14 -12.52 -1.89
CA ARG A 75 -13.03 -11.94 -2.67
C ARG A 75 -13.03 -12.42 -4.11
N TYR A 76 -13.25 -13.71 -4.36
CA TYR A 76 -13.32 -14.28 -5.70
C TYR A 76 -14.46 -13.64 -6.51
N TRP A 77 -15.67 -13.59 -5.94
CA TRP A 77 -16.82 -12.97 -6.60
C TRP A 77 -16.62 -11.47 -6.87
N SER A 78 -16.01 -10.74 -5.92
CA SER A 78 -15.68 -9.33 -6.10
C SER A 78 -14.62 -9.11 -7.18
N ASN A 79 -13.61 -9.98 -7.26
CA ASN A 79 -12.53 -9.87 -8.24
C ASN A 79 -13.00 -10.12 -9.68
N SER A 80 -13.90 -11.10 -9.90
CA SER A 80 -14.45 -11.36 -11.25
C SER A 80 -15.23 -10.17 -11.81
N LYS A 81 -15.88 -9.37 -10.94
CA LYS A 81 -16.54 -8.12 -11.37
C LYS A 81 -15.53 -7.00 -11.67
N ALA A 82 -14.48 -6.88 -10.85
CA ALA A 82 -13.43 -5.89 -11.05
C ALA A 82 -12.63 -6.15 -12.34
N GLU A 83 -12.40 -7.42 -12.71
CA GLU A 83 -11.73 -7.80 -13.96
C GLU A 83 -12.48 -7.29 -15.20
N GLY A 84 -13.81 -7.50 -15.24
CA GLY A 84 -14.63 -6.99 -16.34
C GLY A 84 -14.63 -5.46 -16.43
N GLN A 85 -14.65 -4.76 -15.29
CA GLN A 85 -14.55 -3.30 -15.24
C GLN A 85 -13.17 -2.80 -15.67
N ALA A 86 -12.09 -3.50 -15.29
CA ALA A 86 -10.73 -3.18 -15.72
C ALA A 86 -10.58 -3.29 -17.24
N VAL A 87 -11.08 -4.37 -17.85
CA VAL A 87 -11.05 -4.55 -19.30
C VAL A 87 -11.81 -3.43 -20.01
N LYS A 88 -13.03 -3.09 -19.55
CA LYS A 88 -13.80 -1.98 -20.13
C LYS A 88 -13.05 -0.65 -20.04
N LEU A 89 -12.44 -0.36 -18.90
CA LEU A 89 -11.66 0.87 -18.72
C LEU A 89 -10.45 0.89 -19.65
N GLN A 90 -9.71 -0.22 -19.73
CA GLN A 90 -8.57 -0.34 -20.63
C GLN A 90 -8.98 -0.12 -22.08
N THR A 91 -10.05 -0.76 -22.55
CA THR A 91 -10.57 -0.56 -23.92
C THR A 91 -10.94 0.90 -24.17
N ALA A 92 -11.59 1.57 -23.21
CA ALA A 92 -11.91 2.99 -23.33
C ALA A 92 -10.64 3.86 -23.45
N LEU A 93 -9.62 3.58 -22.64
CA LEU A 93 -8.34 4.28 -22.68
C LEU A 93 -7.57 4.02 -23.98
N ASP A 94 -7.61 2.79 -24.51
CA ASP A 94 -6.99 2.43 -25.79
C ASP A 94 -7.65 3.18 -26.95
N SER A 95 -8.99 3.28 -26.96
CA SER A 95 -9.71 4.09 -27.94
C SER A 95 -9.32 5.57 -27.85
N ILE A 96 -9.16 6.11 -26.64
CA ILE A 96 -8.68 7.49 -26.45
C ILE A 96 -7.25 7.66 -26.98
N ALA A 97 -6.35 6.73 -26.65
CA ALA A 97 -4.96 6.74 -27.11
C ALA A 97 -4.85 6.63 -28.64
N ALA A 98 -5.76 5.89 -29.28
CA ALA A 98 -5.89 5.80 -30.73
C ALA A 98 -6.60 7.02 -31.37
N ASN A 99 -6.77 8.12 -30.64
CA ASN A 99 -7.44 9.35 -31.07
C ASN A 99 -8.90 9.12 -31.51
N LYS A 100 -9.59 8.16 -30.89
CA LYS A 100 -11.00 7.78 -31.12
C LYS A 100 -11.84 7.94 -29.85
N PRO A 101 -11.92 9.15 -29.27
CA PRO A 101 -12.58 9.36 -27.97
C PRO A 101 -14.08 9.10 -27.99
N ALA A 102 -14.74 9.19 -29.15
CA ALA A 102 -16.15 8.85 -29.29
C ALA A 102 -16.43 7.36 -29.04
N GLU A 103 -15.49 6.48 -29.40
CA GLU A 103 -15.61 5.03 -29.19
C GLU A 103 -15.50 4.66 -27.69
N ALA A 104 -14.87 5.51 -26.87
CA ALA A 104 -14.73 5.30 -25.43
C ALA A 104 -15.99 5.65 -24.62
N SER A 105 -16.89 6.47 -25.17
CA SER A 105 -18.03 7.06 -24.42
C SER A 105 -18.96 6.02 -23.81
N ALA A 106 -19.31 4.97 -24.57
CA ALA A 106 -20.19 3.91 -24.09
C ALA A 106 -19.56 3.13 -22.92
N ALA A 107 -18.27 2.79 -23.03
CA ALA A 107 -17.54 2.07 -21.98
C ALA A 107 -17.40 2.93 -20.70
N LEU A 108 -17.17 4.23 -20.84
CA LEU A 108 -17.09 5.15 -19.68
C LEU A 108 -18.45 5.32 -18.99
N THR A 109 -19.54 5.43 -19.75
CA THR A 109 -20.92 5.51 -19.22
C THR A 109 -21.29 4.24 -18.45
N ASP A 110 -20.95 3.07 -19.00
CA ASP A 110 -21.13 1.77 -18.34
C ASP A 110 -20.36 1.70 -17.02
N LEU A 111 -19.13 2.20 -16.98
CA LEU A 111 -18.29 2.20 -15.77
C LEU A 111 -18.82 3.15 -14.71
N ASP A 112 -19.34 4.32 -15.09
CA ASP A 112 -19.99 5.27 -14.18
C ASP A 112 -21.18 4.64 -13.45
N THR A 113 -21.99 3.86 -14.18
CA THR A 113 -23.21 3.24 -13.66
C THR A 113 -22.99 1.84 -13.06
N SER A 114 -21.76 1.32 -13.07
CA SER A 114 -21.44 -0.06 -12.69
C SER A 114 -21.55 -0.39 -11.20
N GLY A 115 -21.85 0.60 -10.35
CA GLY A 115 -21.93 0.44 -8.90
C GLY A 115 -20.58 0.25 -8.20
N ALA A 116 -19.45 0.43 -8.91
CA ALA A 116 -18.11 0.43 -8.34
C ALA A 116 -17.56 1.87 -8.26
N PRO A 117 -17.57 2.52 -7.07
CA PRO A 117 -17.25 3.94 -6.94
C PRO A 117 -15.87 4.34 -7.49
N GLY A 118 -14.87 3.45 -7.37
CA GLY A 118 -13.54 3.69 -7.92
C GLY A 118 -13.53 3.78 -9.45
N TYR A 119 -14.18 2.83 -10.13
CA TYR A 119 -14.29 2.85 -11.59
C TYR A 119 -15.18 3.99 -12.09
N SER A 120 -16.26 4.30 -11.38
CA SER A 120 -17.10 5.47 -11.68
C SER A 120 -16.31 6.78 -11.58
N ALA A 121 -15.53 6.97 -10.52
CA ALA A 121 -14.65 8.13 -10.39
C ALA A 121 -13.65 8.24 -11.56
N VAL A 122 -12.96 7.15 -11.89
CA VAL A 122 -11.97 7.14 -12.99
C VAL A 122 -12.65 7.40 -14.34
N ALA A 123 -13.82 6.83 -14.59
CA ALA A 123 -14.57 7.04 -15.82
C ALA A 123 -14.97 8.53 -15.98
N ARG A 124 -15.58 9.13 -14.95
CA ARG A 124 -15.94 10.54 -14.93
C ARG A 124 -14.74 11.47 -15.09
N MET A 125 -13.61 11.15 -14.43
CA MET A 125 -12.37 11.92 -14.60
C MET A 125 -11.82 11.80 -16.02
N THR A 126 -11.92 10.63 -16.63
CA THR A 126 -11.51 10.39 -18.01
C THR A 126 -12.36 11.23 -18.96
N GLU A 127 -13.68 11.23 -18.81
CA GLU A 127 -14.57 12.11 -19.58
C GLU A 127 -14.23 13.60 -19.40
N ALA A 128 -13.97 14.04 -18.16
CA ALA A 128 -13.57 15.41 -17.87
C ALA A 128 -12.25 15.79 -18.57
N ASN A 129 -11.27 14.88 -18.60
CA ASN A 129 -10.03 15.07 -19.36
C ASN A 129 -10.29 15.18 -20.87
N GLN A 130 -11.20 14.38 -21.42
CA GLN A 130 -11.53 14.45 -22.84
C GLN A 130 -12.22 15.77 -23.21
N LEU A 131 -13.10 16.28 -22.34
CA LEU A 131 -13.67 17.62 -22.51
C LEU A 131 -12.57 18.69 -22.48
N PHE A 132 -11.62 18.59 -21.55
CA PHE A 132 -10.50 19.52 -21.47
C PHE A 132 -9.64 19.48 -22.74
N ASN A 133 -9.28 18.28 -23.20
CA ASN A 133 -8.51 18.07 -24.43
C ASN A 133 -9.24 18.59 -25.69
N ALA A 134 -10.57 18.58 -25.69
CA ALA A 134 -11.40 19.15 -26.75
C ALA A 134 -11.59 20.68 -26.63
N GLY A 135 -10.88 21.36 -25.72
CA GLY A 135 -10.98 22.81 -25.49
C GLY A 135 -12.24 23.23 -24.73
N LYS A 136 -13.04 22.28 -24.22
CA LYS A 136 -14.27 22.55 -23.47
C LYS A 136 -13.98 22.75 -21.98
N THR A 137 -13.12 23.71 -21.68
CA THR A 137 -12.57 24.01 -20.35
C THR A 137 -13.65 24.16 -19.27
N LYS A 138 -14.74 24.89 -19.56
CA LYS A 138 -15.86 25.08 -18.61
C LYS A 138 -16.60 23.78 -18.31
N GLU A 139 -16.87 22.96 -19.34
CA GLU A 139 -17.54 21.66 -19.18
C GLU A 139 -16.65 20.70 -18.38
N ALA A 140 -15.35 20.69 -18.66
CA ALA A 140 -14.37 19.89 -17.92
C ALA A 140 -14.27 20.29 -16.45
N ALA A 141 -14.18 21.59 -16.15
CA ALA A 141 -14.17 22.11 -14.79
C ALA A 141 -15.43 21.72 -14.02
N ALA A 142 -16.61 21.86 -14.65
CA ALA A 142 -17.88 21.47 -14.04
C ALA A 142 -17.95 19.95 -13.74
N LYS A 143 -17.40 19.10 -14.62
CA LYS A 143 -17.30 17.66 -14.36
C LYS A 143 -16.37 17.34 -13.19
N PHE A 144 -15.20 17.96 -13.10
CA PHE A 144 -14.33 17.78 -11.95
C PHE A 144 -14.95 18.33 -10.65
N ALA A 145 -15.68 19.45 -10.72
CA ALA A 145 -16.42 19.99 -9.56
C ALA A 145 -17.48 19.01 -9.04
N ALA A 146 -18.23 18.36 -9.95
CA ALA A 146 -19.20 17.33 -9.58
C ALA A 146 -18.53 16.16 -8.85
N ILE A 147 -17.37 15.70 -9.32
CA ILE A 147 -16.60 14.62 -8.67
C ILE A 147 -16.07 15.07 -7.31
N ALA A 148 -15.57 16.30 -7.19
CA ALA A 148 -15.05 16.84 -5.94
C ALA A 148 -16.14 16.96 -4.84
N GLY A 149 -17.38 17.26 -5.24
CA GLY A 149 -18.54 17.38 -4.34
C GLY A 149 -19.25 16.06 -4.03
N ASP A 150 -18.96 14.97 -4.75
CA ASP A 150 -19.67 13.70 -4.61
C ASP A 150 -19.16 12.90 -3.39
N THR A 151 -19.85 13.04 -2.26
CA THR A 151 -19.50 12.35 -1.01
C THR A 151 -19.57 10.82 -1.07
N ALA A 152 -20.20 10.23 -2.10
CA ALA A 152 -20.18 8.79 -2.30
C ALA A 152 -18.83 8.27 -2.82
N LEU A 153 -18.00 9.15 -3.38
CA LEU A 153 -16.65 8.81 -3.84
C LEU A 153 -15.64 8.92 -2.70
N GLY A 154 -14.60 8.07 -2.76
CA GLY A 154 -13.50 8.13 -1.79
C GLY A 154 -12.80 9.49 -1.80
N LYS A 155 -12.34 9.94 -0.62
CA LYS A 155 -11.63 11.22 -0.45
C LYS A 155 -10.49 11.43 -1.47
N PRO A 156 -9.64 10.44 -1.79
CA PRO A 156 -8.58 10.62 -2.79
C PRO A 156 -9.09 11.04 -4.17
N ALA A 157 -10.22 10.49 -4.62
CA ALA A 157 -10.81 10.84 -5.90
C ALA A 157 -11.34 12.29 -5.89
N ARG A 158 -12.00 12.68 -4.80
CA ARG A 158 -12.54 14.04 -4.64
C ARG A 158 -11.43 15.09 -4.56
N ASP A 159 -10.39 14.81 -3.78
CA ASP A 159 -9.24 15.71 -3.65
C ASP A 159 -8.52 15.91 -4.99
N TYR A 160 -8.26 14.82 -5.73
CA TYR A 160 -7.68 14.90 -7.07
C TYR A 160 -8.56 15.72 -8.01
N ALA A 161 -9.88 15.50 -7.99
CA ALA A 161 -10.82 16.26 -8.80
C ALA A 161 -10.81 17.75 -8.44
N LEU A 162 -10.71 18.10 -7.15
CA LEU A 162 -10.60 19.49 -6.71
C LEU A 162 -9.32 20.16 -7.24
N ILE A 163 -8.20 19.45 -7.24
CA ILE A 163 -6.93 19.95 -7.81
C ILE A 163 -7.09 20.17 -9.32
N ARG A 164 -7.64 19.19 -10.04
CA ARG A 164 -7.86 19.29 -11.50
C ARG A 164 -8.83 20.41 -11.86
N GLN A 165 -9.95 20.54 -11.14
CA GLN A 165 -10.88 21.67 -11.30
C GLN A 165 -10.14 22.99 -11.12
N THR A 166 -9.39 23.13 -10.03
CA THR A 166 -8.69 24.38 -9.72
C THR A 166 -7.59 24.69 -10.73
N SER A 167 -6.91 23.68 -11.26
CA SER A 167 -5.89 23.86 -12.30
C SER A 167 -6.50 24.36 -13.60
N ILE A 168 -7.67 23.82 -13.98
CA ILE A 168 -8.41 24.24 -15.17
C ILE A 168 -8.94 25.68 -15.02
N GLU A 169 -9.38 26.06 -13.82
CA GLU A 169 -9.94 27.38 -13.54
C GLU A 169 -8.89 28.42 -13.11
N PHE A 170 -7.62 28.02 -12.95
CA PHE A 170 -6.59 28.76 -12.20
C PHE A 170 -6.48 30.23 -12.61
N ASP A 171 -6.36 30.50 -13.91
CA ASP A 171 -6.16 31.87 -14.42
C ASP A 171 -7.40 32.74 -14.23
N GLY A 172 -8.60 32.15 -14.29
CA GLY A 172 -9.88 32.84 -14.15
C GLY A 172 -10.34 33.04 -12.71
N LEU A 173 -9.77 32.33 -11.74
CA LEU A 173 -10.11 32.49 -10.33
C LEU A 173 -9.36 33.67 -9.69
N ALA A 174 -10.05 34.35 -8.77
CA ALA A 174 -9.39 35.25 -7.85
C ALA A 174 -8.36 34.45 -7.01
N PRO A 175 -7.11 34.94 -6.85
CA PRO A 175 -6.07 34.17 -6.17
C PRO A 175 -6.43 33.71 -4.76
N GLN A 176 -7.18 34.53 -4.01
CA GLN A 176 -7.64 34.16 -2.67
C GLN A 176 -8.55 32.92 -2.68
N ILE A 177 -9.40 32.77 -3.71
CA ILE A 177 -10.26 31.58 -3.87
C ILE A 177 -9.41 30.32 -4.06
N ILE A 178 -8.31 30.41 -4.81
CA ILE A 178 -7.38 29.29 -5.01
C ILE A 178 -6.74 28.89 -3.69
N ILE A 179 -6.26 29.87 -2.93
CA ILE A 179 -5.65 29.67 -1.61
C ILE A 179 -6.64 28.97 -0.67
N ASP A 180 -7.85 29.52 -0.53
CA ASP A 180 -8.85 29.00 0.41
C ASP A 180 -9.31 27.60 0.03
N ARG A 181 -9.52 27.37 -1.27
CA ARG A 181 -9.95 26.07 -1.82
C ARG A 181 -8.90 24.97 -1.60
N LEU A 182 -7.62 25.28 -1.81
CA LEU A 182 -6.54 24.29 -1.77
C LEU A 182 -5.81 24.22 -0.42
N LYS A 183 -6.08 25.14 0.52
CA LYS A 183 -5.45 25.17 1.85
C LYS A 183 -5.45 23.81 2.58
N PRO A 184 -6.55 23.03 2.60
CA PRO A 184 -6.54 21.72 3.26
C PRO A 184 -5.61 20.71 2.57
N LEU A 185 -5.42 20.83 1.26
CA LEU A 185 -4.59 19.94 0.45
C LEU A 185 -3.11 20.37 0.42
N ALA A 186 -2.81 21.62 0.80
CA ALA A 186 -1.47 22.18 0.94
C ALA A 186 -0.91 22.10 2.39
N ALA A 187 -1.50 21.24 3.22
CA ALA A 187 -0.99 20.89 4.55
C ALA A 187 0.20 19.91 4.45
N ALA A 188 1.06 19.88 5.48
CA ALA A 188 2.30 19.10 5.44
C ALA A 188 2.08 17.57 5.41
N ASP A 189 0.96 17.12 5.99
CA ASP A 189 0.51 15.73 6.07
C ASP A 189 -0.31 15.28 4.85
N SER A 190 -0.64 16.22 3.95
CA SER A 190 -1.41 15.92 2.75
C SER A 190 -0.55 15.26 1.68
N ALA A 191 -1.02 14.13 1.14
CA ALA A 191 -0.43 13.50 -0.04
C ALA A 191 -0.42 14.42 -1.29
N TRP A 192 -1.21 15.49 -1.27
CA TRP A 192 -1.35 16.46 -2.34
C TRP A 192 -0.50 17.72 -2.16
N LEU A 193 0.31 17.80 -1.09
CA LEU A 193 1.10 18.99 -0.73
C LEU A 193 1.87 19.56 -1.92
N GLY A 194 2.54 18.70 -2.69
CA GLY A 194 3.31 19.13 -3.85
C GLY A 194 2.47 19.91 -4.85
N SER A 195 1.47 19.27 -5.45
CA SER A 195 0.64 19.88 -6.49
C SER A 195 -0.24 21.02 -5.97
N ALA A 196 -0.92 20.84 -4.84
CA ALA A 196 -1.77 21.87 -4.27
C ALA A 196 -0.95 23.05 -3.74
N GLY A 197 0.18 22.77 -3.09
CA GLY A 197 1.08 23.79 -2.55
C GLY A 197 1.70 24.67 -3.63
N GLU A 198 2.11 24.11 -4.77
CA GLU A 198 2.62 24.90 -5.90
C GLU A 198 1.58 25.89 -6.40
N MET A 199 0.34 25.45 -6.59
CA MET A 199 -0.77 26.34 -7.01
C MET A 199 -1.06 27.42 -5.98
N VAL A 200 -1.01 27.09 -4.68
CA VAL A 200 -1.17 28.06 -3.59
C VAL A 200 -0.01 29.06 -3.57
N ALA A 201 1.22 28.62 -3.80
CA ALA A 201 2.39 29.51 -3.89
C ALA A 201 2.25 30.49 -5.06
N MET A 202 1.85 29.99 -6.23
CA MET A 202 1.58 30.84 -7.40
C MET A 202 0.44 31.83 -7.16
N ALA A 203 -0.60 31.43 -6.44
CA ALA A 203 -1.68 32.34 -6.04
C ALA A 203 -1.19 33.45 -5.08
N TYR A 204 -0.28 33.14 -4.14
CA TYR A 204 0.35 34.17 -3.31
C TYR A 204 1.15 35.17 -4.15
N LEU A 205 1.88 34.73 -5.18
CA LEU A 205 2.59 35.64 -6.09
C LEU A 205 1.63 36.58 -6.83
N ARG A 206 0.47 36.08 -7.29
CA ARG A 206 -0.57 36.92 -7.90
C ARG A 206 -1.19 37.94 -6.93
N LEU A 207 -1.06 37.73 -5.61
CA LEU A 207 -1.45 38.69 -4.57
C LEU A 207 -0.31 39.61 -4.14
N ASN A 208 0.84 39.58 -4.82
CA ASN A 208 2.06 40.29 -4.42
C ASN A 208 2.51 39.93 -2.99
N LYS A 209 2.39 38.64 -2.63
CA LYS A 209 2.76 38.06 -1.34
C LYS A 209 3.96 37.09 -1.49
N PRO A 210 5.15 37.59 -1.83
CA PRO A 210 6.31 36.74 -2.13
C PRO A 210 6.81 35.96 -0.90
N ASN A 211 6.66 36.50 0.31
CA ASN A 211 7.08 35.82 1.53
C ASN A 211 6.25 34.55 1.78
N GLU A 212 4.94 34.63 1.57
CA GLU A 212 4.01 33.51 1.70
C GLU A 212 4.22 32.48 0.60
N ALA A 213 4.49 32.92 -0.63
CA ALA A 213 4.87 32.04 -1.73
C ALA A 213 6.16 31.28 -1.43
N ARG A 214 7.22 31.98 -0.99
CA ARG A 214 8.50 31.39 -0.57
C ARG A 214 8.31 30.39 0.57
N ALA A 215 7.50 30.73 1.57
CA ALA A 215 7.20 29.83 2.68
C ALA A 215 6.50 28.55 2.21
N MET A 216 5.60 28.64 1.24
CA MET A 216 4.93 27.46 0.66
C MET A 216 5.91 26.59 -0.13
N PHE A 217 6.73 27.18 -1.00
CA PHE A 217 7.77 26.43 -1.72
C PHE A 217 8.79 25.79 -0.78
N LYS A 218 9.23 26.50 0.26
CA LYS A 218 10.11 25.95 1.30
C LYS A 218 9.48 24.74 2.00
N LYS A 219 8.18 24.81 2.31
CA LYS A 219 7.45 23.68 2.90
C LYS A 219 7.47 22.47 1.97
N ILE A 220 7.22 22.65 0.67
CA ILE A 220 7.24 21.57 -0.31
C ILE A 220 8.65 20.97 -0.40
N ALA A 221 9.69 21.81 -0.53
CA ALA A 221 11.07 21.37 -0.64
C ALA A 221 11.57 20.62 0.62
N GLY A 222 11.08 20.99 1.80
CA GLY A 222 11.46 20.36 3.07
C GLY A 222 10.64 19.13 3.48
N THR A 223 9.63 18.73 2.71
CA THR A 223 8.75 17.61 3.09
C THR A 223 9.17 16.33 2.36
N GLU A 224 9.76 15.37 3.09
CA GLU A 224 10.34 14.15 2.52
C GLU A 224 9.34 13.23 1.80
N THR A 225 8.05 13.30 2.16
CA THR A 225 6.96 12.53 1.53
C THR A 225 6.59 13.07 0.14
N VAL A 226 7.01 14.29 -0.21
CA VAL A 226 6.85 14.85 -1.56
C VAL A 226 7.93 14.26 -2.48
N PRO A 227 7.60 13.78 -3.69
CA PRO A 227 8.58 13.26 -4.65
C PRO A 227 9.72 14.26 -4.94
N GLU A 228 10.95 13.74 -5.07
CA GLU A 228 12.17 14.54 -5.24
C GLU A 228 12.08 15.54 -6.40
N SER A 229 11.51 15.14 -7.55
CA SER A 229 11.34 16.03 -8.70
C SER A 229 10.44 17.24 -8.41
N ILE A 230 9.45 17.09 -7.52
CA ILE A 230 8.58 18.20 -7.08
C ILE A 230 9.32 19.06 -6.07
N ARG A 231 10.10 18.47 -5.14
CA ARG A 231 10.92 19.23 -4.19
C ARG A 231 11.95 20.09 -4.90
N GLN A 232 12.66 19.54 -5.89
CA GLN A 232 13.62 20.27 -6.71
C GLN A 232 12.96 21.44 -7.46
N ARG A 233 11.78 21.22 -8.04
CA ARG A 233 11.01 22.29 -8.67
C ARG A 233 10.57 23.37 -7.68
N ALA A 234 10.22 22.99 -6.45
CA ALA A 234 9.91 23.96 -5.40
C ALA A 234 11.14 24.80 -4.99
N VAL A 235 12.35 24.23 -4.99
CA VAL A 235 13.60 24.99 -4.81
C VAL A 235 13.75 26.04 -5.92
N GLN A 236 13.57 25.64 -7.18
CA GLN A 236 13.58 26.59 -8.31
C GLN A 236 12.50 27.67 -8.17
N GLY A 237 11.32 27.31 -7.63
CA GLY A 237 10.26 28.25 -7.29
C GLY A 237 10.71 29.30 -6.27
N MET A 238 11.43 28.90 -5.21
CA MET A 238 11.99 29.85 -4.23
C MET A 238 12.99 30.82 -4.87
N ASP A 239 13.87 30.33 -5.74
CA ASP A 239 14.87 31.15 -6.43
C ASP A 239 14.19 32.19 -7.34
N ALA A 240 13.15 31.78 -8.08
CA ALA A 240 12.37 32.68 -8.93
C ALA A 240 11.66 33.77 -8.12
N VAL A 241 11.16 33.45 -6.92
CA VAL A 241 10.58 34.45 -6.02
C VAL A 241 11.64 35.47 -5.57
N ASP A 242 12.84 35.01 -5.20
CA ASP A 242 13.90 35.91 -4.74
C ASP A 242 14.33 36.90 -5.82
N VAL A 243 14.54 36.42 -7.05
CA VAL A 243 14.88 37.27 -8.20
C VAL A 243 13.77 38.29 -8.48
N GLY A 244 12.50 37.87 -8.44
CA GLY A 244 11.37 38.78 -8.62
C GLY A 244 11.28 39.86 -7.54
N THR A 245 11.65 39.55 -6.29
CA THR A 245 11.65 40.55 -5.21
C THR A 245 12.82 41.53 -5.29
N THR A 246 13.99 41.13 -5.82
CA THR A 246 15.11 42.04 -6.03
C THR A 246 14.80 43.09 -7.09
N ASP A 247 14.12 42.70 -8.18
CA ASP A 247 13.71 43.63 -9.23
C ASP A 247 12.65 44.64 -8.78
N GLN A 248 11.74 44.23 -7.88
CA GLN A 248 10.72 45.13 -7.33
C GLN A 248 11.30 46.21 -6.39
N LYS A 249 12.42 45.94 -5.71
CA LYS A 249 13.06 46.94 -4.82
C LYS A 249 13.94 47.95 -5.57
N GLY A 250 14.28 47.69 -6.83
CA GLY A 250 15.10 48.56 -7.67
C GLY A 250 14.31 49.56 -8.53
N LYS A 251 12.97 49.57 -8.44
CA LYS A 251 12.07 50.54 -9.07
C LYS A 251 11.38 51.38 -8.01
#